data_AF-A0A2T3NVT6-F1
#
_entry.id   AF-A0A2T3NVT6-F1
#
_cell.length_a   1.000
_cell.length_b   1.000
_cell.length_c   1.000
_cell.angle_alpha   90.00
_cell.angle_beta   90.00
_cell.angle_gamma   90.00
#
_symmetry.space_group_name_H-M   'P 1'
#
loop_
_entity.id
_entity.type
_entity.pdbx_description
1 polymer ?
#
loop_
_entity_poly.entity_id
_entity_poly.type
_entity_poly.pdbx_seq_one_letter_code
_entity_poly.pdbx_strand_id
1 'polypeptide(L)'
;MNRFSKCLLKQLPLAALFTVVVGCHNASAESLLMSYEEYIERCMSTYGTDKVTRSVCDAQYQAIEKKEQELMAQTHSLTEQAWQEDAVSELEKSQE
;
A
#
# COMPACT_ATOMS: atom_id res chain seq x y z
N MET A 1 -23.61 -24.33 -2.76
CA MET A 1 -23.66 -25.23 -3.93
C MET A 1 -23.96 -24.41 -5.18
N ASN A 2 -23.48 -24.87 -6.35
CA ASN A 2 -23.50 -24.28 -7.70
C ASN A 2 -22.30 -23.32 -7.93
N ARG A 3 -21.14 -23.66 -8.51
CA ARG A 3 -20.69 -24.57 -9.59
C ARG A 3 -21.29 -24.28 -10.98
N PHE A 4 -20.52 -23.55 -11.81
CA PHE A 4 -20.26 -23.72 -13.27
C PHE A 4 -19.34 -22.54 -13.67
N SER A 5 -18.00 -22.61 -13.61
CA SER A 5 -17.04 -23.38 -14.41
C SER A 5 -17.05 -23.00 -15.91
N LYS A 6 -16.11 -22.11 -16.29
CA LYS A 6 -15.12 -22.21 -17.39
C LYS A 6 -14.70 -20.82 -17.86
N CYS A 7 -13.62 -20.27 -17.29
CA CYS A 7 -12.82 -19.28 -18.00
C CYS A 7 -12.13 -20.02 -19.17
N LEU A 8 -12.81 -20.06 -20.31
CA LEU A 8 -12.24 -20.61 -21.53
C LEU A 8 -11.15 -19.65 -22.01
N LEU A 9 -9.94 -19.98 -21.56
CA LEU A 9 -8.65 -19.47 -22.00
C LEU A 9 -8.57 -19.62 -23.53
N LYS A 10 -8.88 -18.57 -24.29
CA LYS A 10 -8.71 -18.56 -25.75
C LYS A 10 -7.48 -17.72 -26.09
N GLN A 11 -6.43 -18.46 -26.45
CA GLN A 11 -5.23 -18.10 -27.22
C GLN A 11 -4.72 -16.65 -27.14
N LEU A 12 -3.57 -16.49 -26.50
CA LEU A 12 -2.56 -15.47 -26.77
C LEU A 12 -2.32 -15.27 -28.28
N PRO A 13 -2.23 -14.03 -28.76
CA PRO A 13 -1.16 -13.64 -29.65
C PRO A 13 0.05 -13.18 -28.83
N LEU A 14 1.20 -13.81 -29.09
CA LEU A 14 2.53 -13.33 -28.72
C LEU A 14 2.72 -11.90 -29.25
N ALA A 15 2.47 -10.88 -28.43
CA ALA A 15 3.13 -9.58 -28.47
C ALA A 15 2.46 -8.64 -27.46
N ALA A 16 3.30 -7.85 -26.81
CA ALA A 16 2.96 -6.65 -26.06
C ALA A 16 2.38 -6.82 -24.65
N LEU A 17 3.21 -6.32 -23.73
CA LEU A 17 2.88 -5.74 -22.43
C LEU A 17 2.65 -6.76 -21.31
N PHE A 18 3.68 -6.88 -20.47
CA PHE A 18 3.56 -7.29 -19.07
C PHE A 18 2.63 -6.32 -18.34
N THR A 19 1.32 -6.45 -18.54
CA THR A 19 0.35 -5.85 -17.64
C THR A 19 0.26 -6.79 -16.45
N VAL A 20 1.04 -6.50 -15.41
CA VAL A 20 0.85 -7.12 -14.10
C VAL A 20 -0.55 -6.73 -13.66
N VAL A 21 -1.49 -7.66 -13.76
CA VAL A 21 -2.84 -7.54 -13.23
C VAL A 21 -2.71 -7.48 -11.70
N VAL A 22 -2.72 -6.27 -11.15
CA VAL A 22 -2.91 -6.06 -9.72
C VAL A 22 -4.37 -6.38 -9.43
N GLY A 23 -4.62 -7.61 -8.97
CA GLY A 23 -5.92 -8.02 -8.50
C GLY A 23 -6.29 -7.26 -7.23
N CYS A 24 -7.47 -6.61 -7.23
CA CYS A 24 -8.03 -5.94 -6.06
C CYS A 24 -8.26 -6.94 -4.93
N HIS A 25 -7.39 -6.89 -3.92
CA HIS A 25 -7.63 -7.50 -2.62
C HIS A 25 -8.06 -6.38 -1.68
N ASN A 26 -9.13 -6.58 -0.90
CA ASN A 26 -9.47 -5.72 0.23
C ASN A 26 -8.37 -5.86 1.29
N ALA A 27 -7.27 -5.13 1.11
CA ALA A 27 -6.20 -5.02 2.07
C ALA A 27 -6.65 -4.03 3.14
N SER A 28 -7.09 -4.53 4.30
CA SER A 28 -6.87 -3.77 5.53
C SER A 28 -5.38 -3.49 5.57
N ALA A 29 -4.98 -2.23 5.39
CA ALA A 29 -3.58 -1.85 5.28
C ALA A 29 -2.87 -2.21 6.60
N GLU A 30 -2.23 -3.38 6.64
CA GLU A 30 -1.24 -3.70 7.66
C GLU A 30 -0.14 -2.64 7.57
N SER A 31 0.40 -2.19 8.72
CA SER A 31 1.51 -1.24 8.73
C SER A 31 2.63 -1.78 7.84
N LEU A 32 3.14 -0.93 6.96
CA LEU A 32 4.22 -1.26 6.05
C LEU A 32 5.54 -1.48 6.83
N LEU A 33 5.60 -0.96 8.05
CA LEU A 33 6.79 -0.98 8.87
C LEU A 33 6.89 -2.27 9.70
N MET A 34 8.13 -2.73 9.87
CA MET A 34 8.45 -3.74 10.87
C MET A 34 8.18 -3.20 12.27
N SER A 35 7.96 -4.10 13.23
CA SER A 35 7.76 -3.71 14.64
C SER A 35 8.96 -2.96 15.20
N TYR A 36 8.72 -2.11 16.20
CA TYR A 36 9.76 -1.38 16.92
C TYR A 36 10.87 -2.29 17.45
N GLU A 37 10.50 -3.40 18.10
CA GLU A 37 11.46 -4.33 18.71
C GLU A 37 12.37 -4.95 17.66
N GLU A 38 11.79 -5.42 16.55
CA GLU A 38 12.56 -5.98 15.44
C GLU A 38 13.49 -4.93 14.81
N TYR A 39 13.01 -3.70 14.63
CA TYR A 39 13.82 -2.61 14.10
C TYR A 39 15.01 -2.29 15.00
N ILE A 40 14.78 -2.14 16.31
CA ILE A 40 15.84 -1.83 17.28
C ILE A 40 16.86 -2.96 17.33
N GLU A 41 16.42 -4.22 17.34
CA GLU A 41 17.32 -5.37 17.33
C GLU A 41 18.23 -5.36 16.10
N ARG A 42 17.66 -5.18 14.90
CA ARG A 42 18.42 -5.16 13.65
C ARG A 42 19.35 -3.95 13.56
N CYS A 43 18.89 -2.78 13.98
CA CYS A 43 19.68 -1.54 13.97
C CYS A 43 20.88 -1.64 14.93
N MET A 44 20.65 -2.10 16.16
CA MET A 44 21.72 -2.28 17.14
C MET A 44 22.67 -3.42 16.77
N SER A 45 22.17 -4.50 16.17
CA SER A 45 23.00 -5.60 15.64
C SER A 45 23.93 -5.14 14.51
N THR A 46 23.48 -4.21 13.68
CA THR A 46 24.25 -3.69 12.53
C THR A 46 25.26 -2.61 12.91
N TYR A 47 24.83 -1.65 13.73
CA TYR A 47 25.60 -0.42 13.98
C TYR A 47 26.28 -0.37 15.35
N GLY A 48 25.89 -1.26 16.28
CA GLY A 48 26.47 -1.35 17.61
C GLY A 48 25.44 -1.27 18.73
N THR A 49 25.81 -1.81 19.88
CA THR A 49 24.93 -1.89 21.06
C THR A 49 25.13 -0.74 22.05
N ASP A 50 25.89 0.28 21.66
CA ASP A 50 26.14 1.45 22.50
C ASP A 50 24.90 2.35 22.64
N LYS A 51 24.91 3.19 23.67
CA LYS A 51 23.77 4.04 24.02
C LYS A 51 23.45 5.10 22.96
N VAL A 52 24.47 5.57 22.24
CA VAL A 52 24.29 6.59 21.20
C VAL A 52 23.62 5.95 20.00
N THR A 53 24.12 4.79 19.56
CA THR A 53 23.50 4.02 18.49
C THR A 53 22.06 3.68 18.79
N ARG A 54 21.74 3.23 20.02
CA ARG A 54 20.35 2.98 20.43
C ARG A 54 19.46 4.23 20.30
N SER A 55 19.95 5.39 20.75
CA SER A 55 19.20 6.65 20.64
C SER A 55 18.97 7.08 19.19
N VAL A 56 19.95 6.85 18.32
CA VAL A 56 19.83 7.16 16.88
C VAL A 56 18.85 6.20 16.20
N CYS A 57 18.91 4.91 16.52
CA CYS A 57 17.95 3.93 16.04
C CYS A 57 16.51 4.32 16.46
N ASP A 58 16.31 4.66 17.73
CA ASP A 58 15.01 5.07 18.26
C ASP A 58 14.45 6.31 17.54
N ALA A 59 15.26 7.37 17.42
CA ALA A 59 14.86 8.60 16.72
C ALA A 59 14.51 8.34 15.25
N GLN A 60 15.24 7.46 14.58
CA GLN A 60 14.95 7.09 13.20
C GLN A 60 13.63 6.33 13.07
N TYR A 61 13.36 5.37 13.96
CA TYR A 61 12.09 4.63 13.93
C TYR A 61 10.89 5.58 14.06
N GLN A 62 10.94 6.50 15.02
CA GLN A 62 9.87 7.49 15.22
C GLN A 62 9.66 8.40 13.99
N ALA A 63 10.75 8.80 13.33
CA ALA A 63 10.68 9.61 12.11
C ALA A 63 10.01 8.84 10.95
N ILE A 64 10.29 7.55 10.83
CA ILE A 64 9.69 6.67 9.82
C ILE A 64 8.20 6.47 10.12
N GLU A 65 7.84 6.15 11.36
CA GLU A 65 6.44 5.95 11.79
C GLU A 65 5.58 7.19 11.53
N LYS A 66 6.11 8.38 11.89
CA LYS A 66 5.42 9.64 11.62
C LYS A 66 5.20 9.86 10.12
N LYS A 67 6.21 9.56 9.30
CA LYS A 67 6.12 9.72 7.85
C LYS A 67 5.15 8.73 7.21
N GLU A 68 5.06 7.51 7.73
CA GLU A 68 4.05 6.54 7.30
C GLU A 68 2.64 7.08 7.55
N GLN A 69 2.37 7.61 8.75
CA GLN A 69 1.07 8.19 9.10
C GLN A 69 0.72 9.37 8.17
N GLU A 70 1.69 10.26 7.91
CA GLU A 70 1.50 11.38 6.97
C GLU A 70 1.20 10.92 5.54
N LEU A 71 1.87 9.85 5.08
CA LEU A 71 1.65 9.30 3.74
C LEU A 71 0.27 8.66 3.61
N MET A 72 -0.17 7.93 4.64
CA MET A 72 -1.49 7.30 4.70
C MET A 72 -2.59 8.35 4.72
N ALA A 73 -2.41 9.45 5.46
CA ALA A 73 -3.34 10.58 5.47
C ALA A 73 -3.43 11.30 4.11
N GLN A 74 -2.30 11.54 3.44
CA GLN A 74 -2.29 12.13 2.11
C GLN A 74 -2.95 11.22 1.07
N THR A 75 -2.68 9.92 1.13
CA THR A 75 -3.30 8.94 0.23
C THR A 75 -4.81 8.91 0.43
N HIS A 76 -5.30 8.96 1.67
CA HIS A 76 -6.73 9.08 1.95
C HIS A 76 -7.34 10.35 1.36
N SER A 77 -6.66 11.51 1.51
CA SER A 77 -7.12 12.77 0.94
C SER A 77 -7.20 12.76 -0.58
N LEU A 78 -6.22 12.18 -1.27
CA LEU A 78 -6.20 12.08 -2.74
C LEU A 78 -7.23 11.06 -3.24
N THR A 79 -7.43 9.98 -2.49
CA THR A 79 -8.47 8.98 -2.79
C THR A 79 -9.85 9.63 -2.68
N GLU A 80 -10.15 10.34 -1.59
CA GLU A 80 -11.44 11.04 -1.45
C GLU A 80 -11.71 12.04 -2.58
N GLN A 81 -10.69 12.79 -3.03
CA GLN A 81 -10.85 13.73 -4.16
C GLN A 81 -11.11 13.00 -5.49
N ALA A 82 -10.33 11.96 -5.80
CA ALA A 82 -10.51 11.19 -7.03
C ALA A 82 -11.90 10.53 -7.10
N TRP A 83 -12.42 10.04 -5.97
CA TRP A 83 -13.73 9.39 -5.92
C TRP A 83 -14.90 10.39 -5.96
N GLN A 84 -14.70 11.64 -5.52
CA GLN A 84 -15.68 12.70 -5.67
C GLN A 84 -15.80 13.20 -7.11
N GLU A 85 -14.69 13.28 -7.84
CA GLU A 85 -14.69 13.67 -9.26
C GLU A 85 -15.41 12.63 -10.14
N ASP A 86 -15.22 11.34 -9.85
CA ASP A 86 -15.90 10.25 -10.56
C ASP A 86 -17.42 10.22 -10.27
N ALA A 87 -17.84 10.48 -9.03
CA ALA A 87 -19.26 10.50 -8.66
C ALA A 87 -20.04 11.68 -9.27
N VAL A 88 -19.39 12.83 -9.47
CA VAL A 88 -19.98 13.99 -10.15
C VAL A 88 -20.14 13.74 -11.65
N SER A 89 -19.16 13.08 -12.28
CA SER A 89 -19.19 12.69 -13.70
C SER A 89 -20.29 11.66 -14.03
N GLU A 90 -20.63 10.75 -13.10
CA GLU A 90 -21.76 9.81 -13.31
C GLU A 90 -23.14 10.47 -13.18
N LEU A 91 -23.27 11.53 -12.35
CA LEU A 91 -24.53 12.26 -12.20
C LEU A 91 -24.87 13.12 -13.43
N GLU A 92 -23.87 13.70 -14.11
CA GLU A 92 -24.10 14.46 -15.35
C GLU A 92 -24.54 13.58 -16.53
N LYS A 93 -24.15 12.29 -16.56
CA LYS A 93 -24.59 11.34 -17.60
C LYS A 93 -26.01 10.80 -17.44
N SER A 94 -26.65 11.00 -16.28
CA SER A 94 -28.04 10.58 -16.05
C SER A 94 -29.08 11.66 -16.39
N GLN A 95 -28.65 12.86 -16.77
CA GLN A 95 -29.55 13.96 -17.16
C GLN A 95 -29.65 14.21 -18.67
N GLU A 96 -29.04 13.38 -19.51
CA GLU A 96 -29.16 13.45 -20.98
C GLU A 96 -29.93 12.27 -21.57
#